data_AF-A0A3D2S689-F1
#
_entry.id   AF-A0A3D2S689-F1
#
_cell.length_a   1.000
_cell.length_b   1.000
_cell.length_c   1.000
_cell.angle_alpha   90.00
_cell.angle_beta   90.00
_cell.angle_gamma   90.00
#
_symmetry.space_group_name_H-M   'P 1'
#
loop_
_entity.id
_entity.type
_entity.pdbx_description
1 polymer ?
#
loop_
_entity_poly.entity_id
_entity_poly.type
_entity_poly.pdbx_seq_one_letter_code
_entity_poly.pdbx_strand_id
1 'polypeptide(L)'
;MQADFDTKYMFTSIDFLRNILEYEEEEVSSLEISLLPNARPAAVVSALEAELGNQYIVKTRAMQNDFLYKVMRNERWVVYLILTFILIIAAFNMIGSISMLVIDKRKDIGTLRAMGATEAMIRNIFFFQGLLQTLLSIGTGFLLATLLCVLQIQFGLVTIPGSGSFVITAYPIVLQGLDYLYVGLTILVIGSIASWLPAHLASREVWLFREAE
;
A
#
# COMPACT_ATOMS: atom_id res chain seq x y z
N MET A 1 16.40 7.63 18.06
CA MET A 1 15.43 8.61 18.59
C MET A 1 15.95 9.42 19.78
N GLN A 2 17.12 9.12 20.35
CA GLN A 2 17.58 9.79 21.59
C GLN A 2 18.68 10.84 21.38
N ALA A 3 19.49 10.75 20.32
CA ALA A 3 20.67 11.63 20.19
C ALA A 3 20.35 13.10 19.85
N ASP A 4 19.31 13.34 19.05
CA ASP A 4 18.85 14.72 18.76
C ASP A 4 18.13 15.36 19.96
N PHE A 5 17.47 14.55 20.79
CA PHE A 5 16.79 15.05 21.99
C PHE A 5 17.79 15.45 23.08
N ASP A 6 18.78 14.60 23.36
CA ASP A 6 19.79 14.87 24.40
C ASP A 6 20.72 16.04 24.02
N THR A 7 20.90 16.33 22.73
CA THR A 7 21.74 17.46 22.28
C THR A 7 20.96 18.79 22.27
N LYS A 8 19.63 18.75 22.21
CA LYS A 8 18.78 19.94 21.98
C LYS A 8 17.93 20.36 23.17
N TYR A 9 17.70 19.46 24.14
CA TYR A 9 16.85 19.72 25.30
C TYR A 9 17.62 19.47 26.59
N MET A 10 17.59 20.43 27.51
CA MET A 10 18.01 20.26 28.90
C MET A 10 16.79 20.39 29.79
N PHE A 11 16.65 19.49 30.76
CA PHE A 11 15.58 19.52 31.75
C PHE A 11 16.11 20.12 33.05
N THR A 12 15.40 21.10 33.60
CA THR A 12 15.70 21.73 34.89
C THR A 12 14.40 22.09 35.61
N SER A 13 14.47 22.51 36.87
CA SER A 13 13.29 22.98 37.60
C SER A 13 12.78 24.30 37.02
N ILE A 14 11.46 24.47 37.05
CA ILE A 14 10.82 25.68 36.51
C ILE A 14 11.21 26.93 37.30
N ASP A 15 11.39 26.82 38.62
CA ASP A 15 11.79 27.94 39.48
C ASP A 15 13.19 28.45 39.14
N PHE A 16 14.11 27.53 38.82
CA PHE A 16 15.47 27.88 38.40
C PHE A 16 15.47 28.55 37.03
N LEU A 17 14.69 28.02 36.09
CA LEU A 17 14.59 28.59 34.74
C LEU A 17 13.97 30.00 34.76
N ARG A 18 12.93 30.21 35.58
CA ARG A 18 12.27 31.52 35.75
C ARG A 18 13.21 32.57 36.31
N ASN A 19 14.03 32.21 37.31
CA ASN A 19 15.04 33.10 37.87
C ASN A 19 16.10 33.51 36.83
N ILE A 20 16.57 32.56 36.02
CA ILE A 20 17.56 32.83 34.96
C ILE A 20 16.99 33.67 33.82
N LEU A 21 15.73 33.45 33.45
CA LEU A 21 15.06 34.14 32.36
C LEU A 21 14.39 35.47 32.77
N GLU A 22 14.52 35.85 34.05
CA GLU A 22 13.89 37.05 34.64
C GLU A 22 12.35 37.08 34.45
N TYR A 23 11.71 35.92 34.50
CA TYR A 23 10.25 35.78 34.40
C TYR A 23 9.56 36.03 35.74
N GLU A 24 8.33 36.55 35.70
CA GLU A 24 7.49 36.66 36.89
C GLU A 24 7.05 35.28 37.42
N GLU A 25 6.66 35.18 38.69
CA GLU A 25 6.36 33.89 39.36
C GLU A 25 5.29 33.05 38.64
N GLU A 26 4.37 33.69 37.90
CA GLU A 26 3.28 33.02 37.18
C GLU A 26 3.51 32.90 35.67
N GLU A 27 4.62 33.44 35.13
CA GLU A 27 4.86 33.45 33.70
C GLU A 27 5.37 32.09 33.19
N VAL A 28 4.75 31.60 32.10
CA VAL A 28 5.09 30.35 31.42
C VAL A 28 5.00 30.52 29.91
N SER A 29 5.98 29.98 29.18
CA SER A 29 6.02 30.10 27.71
C SER A 29 5.02 29.17 27.01
N SER A 30 4.78 27.98 27.57
CA SER A 30 3.83 27.01 27.01
C SER A 30 3.34 26.02 28.06
N LEU A 31 2.06 25.68 28.00
CA LEU A 31 1.46 24.63 28.82
C LEU A 31 1.23 23.39 27.96
N GLU A 32 1.80 22.26 28.36
CA GLU A 32 1.51 20.97 27.74
C GLU A 32 0.44 20.22 28.53
N ILE A 33 -0.67 19.90 27.87
CA ILE A 33 -1.79 19.15 28.47
C ILE A 33 -1.81 17.76 27.85
N SER A 34 -1.70 16.73 28.70
CA SER A 34 -1.87 15.34 28.26
C SER A 34 -3.34 14.93 28.32
N LEU A 35 -3.83 14.42 27.20
CA LEU A 35 -5.21 13.94 27.08
C LEU A 35 -5.33 12.51 27.61
N LEU A 36 -6.49 12.20 28.22
CA LEU A 36 -6.86 10.83 28.58
C LEU A 36 -7.03 9.96 27.32
N PRO A 37 -6.80 8.64 27.38
CA PRO A 37 -6.76 7.75 26.20
C PRO A 37 -8.02 7.77 25.32
N ASN A 38 -9.19 8.07 25.90
CA ASN A 38 -10.48 8.08 25.21
C ASN A 38 -10.96 9.49 24.79
N ALA A 39 -10.15 10.53 24.98
CA ALA A 39 -10.53 11.90 24.63
C ALA A 39 -10.29 12.16 23.13
N ARG A 40 -11.21 12.90 22.49
CA ARG A 40 -11.06 13.34 21.09
C ARG A 40 -10.23 14.63 21.03
N PRO A 41 -9.01 14.63 20.45
CA PRO A 41 -8.13 15.80 20.48
C PRO A 41 -8.76 17.05 19.86
N ALA A 42 -9.43 16.89 18.72
CA ALA A 42 -10.08 18.00 18.02
C ALA A 42 -11.19 18.69 18.84
N ALA A 43 -11.97 17.91 19.59
CA ALA A 43 -13.05 18.46 20.42
C ALA A 43 -12.50 19.24 21.63
N VAL A 44 -11.38 18.76 22.21
CA VAL A 44 -10.73 19.44 23.33
C VAL A 44 -10.05 20.73 22.88
N VAL A 45 -9.42 20.74 21.70
CA VAL A 45 -8.85 21.97 21.12
C VAL A 45 -9.93 23.03 20.92
N SER A 46 -11.06 22.68 20.29
CA SER A 46 -12.13 23.65 20.08
C SER A 46 -12.77 24.15 21.38
N ALA A 47 -12.87 23.31 22.41
CA ALA A 47 -13.34 23.74 23.73
C ALA A 47 -12.35 24.70 24.40
N LEU A 48 -11.06 24.40 24.35
CA LEU A 48 -10.00 25.26 24.90
C LEU A 48 -9.89 26.59 24.16
N GLU A 49 -10.00 26.59 22.83
CA GLU A 49 -9.99 27.83 22.03
C GLU A 49 -11.20 28.71 22.34
N ALA A 50 -12.37 28.12 22.59
CA ALA A 50 -13.57 28.86 22.97
C ALA A 50 -13.45 29.50 24.36
N GLU A 51 -12.73 28.85 25.29
CA GLU A 51 -12.63 29.27 26.70
C GLU A 51 -11.43 30.23 26.94
N LEU A 52 -10.30 30.01 26.27
CA LEU A 52 -9.08 30.82 26.38
C LEU A 52 -9.09 32.04 25.43
N GLY A 53 -9.97 32.05 24.43
CA GLY A 53 -10.09 33.11 23.45
C GLY A 53 -8.87 33.24 22.52
N ASN A 54 -8.76 34.38 21.84
CA ASN A 54 -7.80 34.57 20.74
C ASN A 54 -6.38 35.00 21.19
N GLN A 55 -6.12 35.03 22.50
CA GLN A 55 -4.81 35.42 23.06
C GLN A 55 -3.82 34.26 23.10
N TYR A 56 -4.31 33.01 23.03
CA TYR A 56 -3.51 31.80 23.11
C TYR A 56 -3.66 30.98 21.83
N ILE A 57 -2.55 30.41 21.36
CA ILE A 57 -2.55 29.54 20.19
C ILE A 57 -2.53 28.09 20.67
N VAL A 58 -3.69 27.43 20.63
CA VAL A 58 -3.81 26.02 20.98
C VAL A 58 -3.36 25.17 19.79
N LYS A 59 -2.28 24.40 19.93
CA LYS A 59 -1.79 23.50 18.88
C LYS A 59 -1.75 22.07 19.41
N THR A 60 -2.30 21.14 18.63
CA THR A 60 -2.09 19.70 18.89
C THR A 60 -0.67 19.30 18.48
N ARG A 61 -0.10 18.25 19.08
CA ARG A 61 1.16 17.61 18.62
C ARG A 61 1.20 17.38 17.10
N ALA A 62 0.07 17.00 16.50
CA ALA A 62 -0.04 16.83 15.05
C ALA A 62 0.15 18.13 14.27
N MET A 63 -0.35 19.26 14.80
CA MET A 63 -0.23 20.59 14.18
C MET A 63 1.15 21.22 14.41
N GLN A 64 1.80 20.95 15.55
CA GLN A 64 3.18 21.38 15.79
C GLN A 64 4.17 20.72 14.83
N ASN A 65 3.85 19.53 14.32
CA ASN A 65 4.71 18.74 13.46
C ASN A 65 4.18 18.59 12.03
N ASP A 66 3.52 19.63 11.52
CA ASP A 66 2.83 19.64 10.22
C ASP A 66 3.73 19.24 9.04
N PHE A 67 5.04 19.54 9.09
CA PHE A 67 6.00 19.11 8.08
C PHE A 67 6.15 17.59 8.01
N LEU A 68 6.34 16.90 9.14
CA LEU A 68 6.47 15.44 9.15
C LEU A 68 5.16 14.75 8.74
N TYR A 69 4.00 15.27 9.17
CA TYR A 69 2.70 14.74 8.74
C TYR A 69 2.42 14.96 7.25
N LYS A 70 2.80 16.12 6.69
CA LYS A 70 2.67 16.41 5.25
C LYS A 70 3.59 15.53 4.41
N VAL A 71 4.85 15.33 4.84
CA VAL A 71 5.81 14.45 4.15
C VAL A 71 5.33 13.00 4.16
N MET A 72 4.90 12.46 5.32
CA MET A 72 4.39 11.09 5.43
C MET A 72 3.14 10.84 4.59
N ARG A 73 2.26 11.85 4.44
CA ARG A 73 1.06 11.72 3.59
C ARG A 73 1.41 11.79 2.11
N ASN A 74 2.37 12.62 1.71
CA ASN A 74 2.77 12.73 0.31
C ASN A 74 3.50 11.47 -0.19
N GLU A 75 4.29 10.83 0.67
CA GLU A 75 4.99 9.57 0.35
C GLU A 75 4.01 8.45 -0.03
N ARG A 76 2.89 8.32 0.70
CA ARG A 76 1.87 7.31 0.42
C ARG A 76 1.24 7.45 -0.96
N TRP A 77 1.08 8.69 -1.46
CA TRP A 77 0.52 8.94 -2.79
C TRP A 77 1.47 8.46 -3.90
N VAL A 78 2.77 8.68 -3.74
CA VAL A 78 3.78 8.23 -4.72
C VAL A 78 3.82 6.70 -4.78
N VAL A 79 3.83 6.03 -3.62
CA VAL A 79 3.79 4.56 -3.55
C VAL A 79 2.51 4.02 -4.18
N TYR A 80 1.37 4.64 -3.90
CA TYR A 80 0.08 4.26 -4.50
C TYR A 80 0.07 4.40 -6.03
N LEU A 81 0.64 5.48 -6.58
CA LEU A 81 0.76 5.67 -8.02
C LEU A 81 1.63 4.58 -8.67
N ILE A 82 2.80 4.29 -8.09
CA ILE A 82 3.70 3.25 -8.61
C ILE A 82 3.00 1.88 -8.60
N LEU A 83 2.33 1.52 -7.50
CA LEU A 83 1.57 0.27 -7.40
C LEU A 83 0.48 0.17 -8.47
N THR A 84 -0.23 1.27 -8.72
CA THR A 84 -1.27 1.33 -9.76
C THR A 84 -0.68 1.08 -11.15
N PHE A 85 0.47 1.70 -11.48
CA PHE A 85 1.16 1.47 -12.74
C PHE A 85 1.59 0.01 -12.93
N ILE A 86 2.16 -0.60 -11.89
CA ILE A 86 2.57 -2.01 -11.92
C ILE A 86 1.37 -2.91 -12.18
N LEU A 87 0.23 -2.64 -11.53
CA LEU A 87 -1.00 -3.41 -11.71
C LEU A 87 -1.51 -3.32 -13.15
N ILE A 88 -1.48 -2.11 -13.75
CA ILE A 88 -1.87 -1.90 -15.16
C ILE A 88 -0.96 -2.70 -16.10
N ILE A 89 0.36 -2.64 -15.91
CA ILE A 89 1.33 -3.38 -16.73
C ILE A 89 1.10 -4.90 -16.62
N ALA A 90 0.86 -5.38 -15.40
CA ALA A 90 0.55 -6.79 -15.15
C ALA A 90 -0.73 -7.24 -15.85
N ALA A 91 -1.79 -6.42 -15.82
CA ALA A 91 -3.05 -6.71 -16.50
C ALA A 91 -2.87 -6.79 -18.03
N PHE A 92 -2.13 -5.85 -18.64
CA PHE A 92 -1.82 -5.91 -20.07
C PHE A 92 -1.00 -7.14 -20.45
N ASN A 93 -0.02 -7.50 -19.62
CA ASN A 93 0.79 -8.69 -19.86
C ASN A 93 -0.05 -9.97 -19.80
N MET A 94 -0.97 -10.06 -18.84
CA MET A 94 -1.92 -11.17 -18.72
C MET A 94 -2.81 -11.28 -19.96
N ILE A 95 -3.42 -10.17 -20.40
CA ILE A 95 -4.27 -10.15 -21.61
C ILE A 95 -3.46 -10.56 -22.84
N GLY A 96 -2.25 -10.04 -22.99
CA GLY A 96 -1.35 -10.38 -24.11
C GLY A 96 -0.98 -11.87 -24.13
N SER A 97 -0.67 -12.43 -22.95
CA SER A 97 -0.31 -13.84 -22.80
C SER A 97 -1.47 -14.77 -23.21
N ILE A 98 -2.69 -14.52 -22.72
CA ILE A 98 -3.87 -15.32 -23.09
C ILE A 98 -4.21 -15.15 -24.58
N SER A 99 -4.14 -13.91 -25.09
CA SER A 99 -4.45 -13.63 -26.50
C SER A 99 -3.47 -14.32 -27.44
N MET A 100 -2.18 -14.30 -27.13
CA MET A 100 -1.16 -15.00 -27.91
C MET A 100 -1.40 -16.51 -27.89
N LEU A 101 -1.74 -17.08 -26.72
CA LEU A 101 -2.05 -18.50 -26.59
C LEU A 101 -3.26 -18.91 -27.45
N VAL A 102 -4.30 -18.07 -27.50
CA VAL A 102 -5.45 -18.28 -28.40
C VAL A 102 -4.99 -18.29 -29.86
N ILE A 103 -4.13 -17.36 -30.26
CA ILE A 103 -3.60 -17.26 -31.63
C ILE A 103 -2.80 -18.51 -32.00
N ASP A 104 -1.86 -18.93 -31.15
CA ASP A 104 -1.04 -20.12 -31.35
C ASP A 104 -1.88 -21.40 -31.46
N LYS A 105 -3.01 -21.44 -30.75
CA LYS A 105 -3.93 -22.59 -30.73
C LYS A 105 -5.08 -22.50 -31.73
N ARG A 106 -5.08 -21.54 -32.67
CA ARG A 106 -6.15 -21.36 -33.67
C ARG A 106 -6.47 -22.62 -34.47
N LYS A 107 -5.46 -23.36 -34.94
CA LYS A 107 -5.67 -24.59 -35.72
C LYS A 107 -6.33 -25.70 -34.90
N ASP A 108 -5.94 -25.82 -33.64
CA ASP A 108 -6.52 -26.79 -32.70
C ASP A 108 -7.99 -26.43 -32.40
N ILE A 109 -8.30 -25.14 -32.24
CA ILE A 109 -9.68 -24.63 -32.08
C ILE A 109 -10.54 -24.97 -33.31
N GLY A 110 -9.99 -24.81 -34.52
CA GLY A 110 -10.68 -25.17 -35.77
C GLY A 110 -11.02 -26.67 -35.85
N THR A 111 -10.09 -27.52 -35.43
CA THR A 111 -10.31 -28.98 -35.36
C THR A 111 -11.39 -29.33 -34.33
N LEU A 112 -11.35 -28.71 -33.16
CA LEU A 112 -12.39 -28.86 -32.12
C LEU A 112 -13.77 -28.44 -32.62
N ARG A 113 -13.88 -27.32 -33.35
CA ARG A 113 -15.14 -26.90 -33.98
C ARG A 113 -15.63 -27.90 -35.03
N ALA A 114 -14.73 -28.45 -35.85
CA ALA A 114 -15.08 -29.47 -36.83
C ALA A 114 -15.58 -30.78 -36.18
N MET A 115 -15.13 -31.09 -34.96
CA MET A 115 -15.63 -32.19 -34.13
C MET A 115 -16.95 -31.87 -33.40
N GLY A 116 -17.51 -30.66 -33.56
CA GLY A 116 -18.77 -30.25 -32.95
C GLY A 116 -18.65 -29.49 -31.62
N ALA A 117 -17.46 -29.01 -31.26
CA ALA A 117 -17.30 -28.18 -30.05
C ALA A 117 -18.06 -26.85 -30.18
N THR A 118 -18.85 -26.52 -29.17
CA THR A 118 -19.60 -25.26 -29.10
C THR A 118 -18.70 -24.09 -28.70
N GLU A 119 -19.10 -22.87 -29.07
CA GLU A 119 -18.34 -21.66 -28.71
C GLU A 119 -18.21 -21.48 -27.19
N ALA A 120 -19.22 -21.92 -26.43
CA ALA A 120 -19.19 -21.91 -24.97
C ALA A 120 -18.12 -22.85 -24.40
N MET A 121 -17.89 -24.02 -25.02
CA MET A 121 -16.84 -24.95 -24.61
C MET A 121 -15.45 -24.33 -24.82
N ILE A 122 -15.22 -23.72 -25.98
CA ILE A 122 -13.95 -23.05 -26.30
C ILE A 122 -13.71 -21.88 -25.33
N ARG A 123 -14.74 -21.06 -25.08
CA ARG A 123 -14.66 -19.96 -24.11
C ARG A 123 -14.31 -20.45 -22.71
N ASN A 124 -14.92 -21.54 -22.25
CA ASN A 124 -14.64 -22.10 -20.93
C ASN A 124 -13.21 -22.61 -20.80
N ILE A 125 -12.64 -23.25 -21.85
CA ILE A 125 -11.24 -23.70 -21.84
C ILE A 125 -10.31 -22.51 -21.58
N PHE A 126 -10.47 -21.40 -22.32
CA PHE A 126 -9.63 -20.21 -22.14
C PHE A 126 -9.90 -19.49 -20.82
N PHE A 127 -11.13 -19.49 -20.32
CA PHE A 127 -11.45 -18.96 -19.00
C PHE A 127 -10.75 -19.75 -17.88
N PHE A 128 -10.80 -21.09 -17.92
CA PHE A 128 -10.07 -21.92 -16.96
C PHE A 128 -8.55 -21.76 -17.08
N GLN A 129 -8.03 -21.55 -18.29
CA GLN A 129 -6.61 -21.28 -18.50
C GLN A 129 -6.17 -19.99 -17.79
N GLY A 130 -6.93 -18.89 -17.95
CA GLY A 130 -6.62 -17.64 -17.26
C GLY A 130 -6.81 -17.71 -15.74
N LEU A 131 -7.78 -18.51 -15.27
CA LEU A 131 -7.99 -18.78 -13.85
C LEU A 131 -6.80 -19.56 -13.26
N LEU A 132 -6.32 -20.60 -13.97
CA LEU A 132 -5.13 -21.36 -13.57
C LEU A 132 -3.88 -20.46 -13.54
N GLN A 133 -3.69 -19.61 -14.55
CA GLN A 133 -2.59 -18.64 -14.57
C GLN A 133 -2.66 -17.68 -13.38
N THR A 134 -3.85 -17.19 -13.04
CA THR A 134 -4.08 -16.32 -11.87
C THR A 134 -3.71 -17.02 -10.57
N LEU A 135 -4.13 -18.27 -10.39
CA LEU A 135 -3.78 -19.07 -9.21
C LEU A 135 -2.27 -19.30 -9.09
N LEU A 136 -1.58 -19.57 -10.21
CA LEU A 136 -0.13 -19.70 -10.23
C LEU A 136 0.57 -18.38 -9.87
N SER A 137 0.06 -17.24 -10.32
CA SER A 137 0.59 -15.92 -9.94
C SER A 137 0.41 -15.64 -8.45
N ILE A 138 -0.75 -15.95 -7.87
CA ILE A 138 -0.99 -15.79 -6.43
C ILE A 138 -0.02 -16.68 -5.63
N GLY A 139 0.09 -17.96 -6.01
CA GLY A 139 0.97 -18.92 -5.33
C GLY A 139 2.44 -18.50 -5.38
N THR A 140 2.94 -18.17 -6.56
CA THR A 140 4.34 -17.74 -6.74
C THR A 140 4.60 -16.38 -6.10
N GLY A 141 3.66 -15.44 -6.19
CA GLY A 141 3.74 -14.13 -5.57
C GLY A 141 3.80 -14.20 -4.04
N PHE A 142 2.96 -15.02 -3.41
CA PHE A 142 2.96 -15.20 -1.96
C PHE A 142 4.21 -15.91 -1.46
N LEU A 143 4.71 -16.88 -2.21
CA LEU A 143 5.97 -17.55 -1.89
C LEU A 143 7.13 -16.56 -1.93
N LEU A 144 7.25 -15.77 -3.01
CA LEU A 144 8.26 -14.72 -3.14
C LEU A 144 8.13 -13.65 -2.07
N ALA A 145 6.93 -13.15 -1.81
CA ALA A 145 6.69 -12.12 -0.79
C ALA A 145 7.10 -12.61 0.60
N THR A 146 6.74 -13.84 0.97
CA THR A 146 7.09 -14.43 2.25
C THR A 146 8.59 -14.64 2.36
N LEU A 147 9.24 -15.15 1.31
CA LEU A 147 10.69 -15.34 1.26
C LEU A 147 11.43 -14.00 1.47
N LEU A 148 11.00 -12.95 0.77
CA LEU A 148 11.58 -11.61 0.92
C LEU A 148 11.35 -11.04 2.32
N CYS A 149 10.17 -11.21 2.90
CA CYS A 149 9.89 -10.74 4.26
C CYS A 149 10.74 -11.48 5.31
N VAL A 150 10.90 -12.79 5.19
CA VAL A 150 11.75 -13.59 6.08
C VAL A 150 13.22 -13.18 5.93
N LEU A 151 13.70 -13.00 4.71
CA LEU A 151 15.06 -12.49 4.46
C LEU A 151 15.25 -11.10 5.07
N GLN A 152 14.27 -10.21 4.96
CA GLN A 152 14.33 -8.88 5.55
C GLN A 152 14.37 -8.92 7.08
N ILE A 153 13.63 -9.83 7.73
CA ILE A 153 13.65 -10.00 9.19
C ILE A 153 15.01 -10.57 9.65
N GLN A 154 15.58 -11.52 8.90
CA GLN A 154 16.84 -12.20 9.27
C GLN A 154 18.08 -11.35 8.98
N PHE A 155 18.13 -10.67 7.82
CA PHE A 155 19.31 -9.97 7.34
C PHE A 155 19.20 -8.44 7.41
N GLY A 156 18.01 -7.87 7.63
CA GLY A 156 17.84 -6.42 7.71
C GLY A 156 18.27 -5.68 6.43
N LEU A 157 18.02 -6.26 5.25
CA LEU A 157 18.53 -5.79 3.95
C LEU A 157 18.15 -4.33 3.63
N VAL A 158 16.92 -3.93 3.97
CA VAL A 158 16.45 -2.54 3.86
C VAL A 158 16.63 -1.85 5.21
N THR A 159 17.71 -1.06 5.31
CA THR A 159 18.01 -0.19 6.44
C THR A 159 17.39 1.19 6.23
N ILE A 160 16.96 1.84 7.32
CA ILE A 160 16.51 3.23 7.28
C ILE A 160 17.76 4.11 7.08
N PRO A 161 17.78 5.05 6.11
CA PRO A 161 18.86 6.03 6.00
C PRO A 161 18.95 6.84 7.31
N GLY A 162 20.04 6.69 8.07
CA GLY A 162 20.19 7.30 9.41
C GLY A 162 20.95 6.43 10.41
N SER A 163 21.94 5.68 9.93
CA SER A 163 22.75 4.69 10.63
C SER A 163 23.56 5.29 11.81
N GLY A 164 22.93 5.43 12.97
CA GLY A 164 23.63 5.79 14.20
C GLY A 164 22.78 6.01 15.46
N SER A 165 21.48 6.30 15.36
CA SER A 165 20.66 6.72 16.53
C SER A 165 19.45 5.84 16.86
N PHE A 166 19.23 4.74 16.14
CA PHE A 166 18.09 3.84 16.38
C PHE A 166 18.58 2.40 16.61
N VAL A 167 18.16 1.81 17.73
CA VAL A 167 18.42 0.41 18.14
C VAL A 167 17.68 -0.60 17.24
N ILE A 168 16.79 -0.11 16.37
CA ILE A 168 16.05 -0.92 15.40
C ILE A 168 16.59 -0.56 14.00
N THR A 169 17.46 -1.42 13.47
CA THR A 169 18.20 -1.20 12.22
C THR A 169 17.45 -1.64 10.96
N ALA A 170 16.29 -2.28 11.10
CA ALA A 170 15.48 -2.76 9.99
C ALA A 170 14.03 -2.29 10.11
N TYR A 171 13.38 -1.98 8.98
CA TYR A 171 11.95 -1.67 8.95
C TYR A 171 11.15 -2.87 9.52
N PRO A 172 10.40 -2.70 10.63
CA PRO A 172 9.71 -3.81 11.26
C PRO A 172 8.54 -4.26 10.39
N ILE A 173 8.66 -5.44 9.77
CA ILE A 173 7.62 -6.07 8.94
C ILE A 173 6.89 -7.10 9.79
N VAL A 174 5.57 -6.97 9.90
CA VAL A 174 4.70 -7.95 10.54
C VAL A 174 3.90 -8.64 9.45
N LEU A 175 4.09 -9.95 9.30
CA LEU A 175 3.30 -10.77 8.38
C LEU A 175 1.94 -11.06 9.01
N GLN A 176 0.89 -10.42 8.52
CA GLN A 176 -0.49 -10.72 8.93
C GLN A 176 -1.15 -11.61 7.88
N GLY A 177 -1.61 -12.80 8.28
CA GLY A 177 -2.25 -13.74 7.35
C GLY A 177 -3.54 -13.21 6.71
N LEU A 178 -4.24 -12.27 7.38
CA LEU A 178 -5.42 -11.61 6.81
C LEU A 178 -5.07 -10.74 5.61
N ASP A 179 -3.90 -10.10 5.58
CA ASP A 179 -3.47 -9.27 4.45
C ASP A 179 -3.27 -10.14 3.20
N TYR A 180 -2.68 -11.34 3.36
CA TYR A 180 -2.58 -12.31 2.27
C TYR A 180 -3.95 -12.74 1.77
N LEU A 181 -4.93 -12.95 2.66
CA LEU A 181 -6.29 -13.30 2.25
C LEU A 181 -6.93 -12.19 1.40
N TYR A 182 -6.86 -10.93 1.85
CA TYR A 182 -7.42 -9.79 1.12
C TYR A 182 -6.74 -9.57 -0.24
N VAL A 183 -5.42 -9.67 -0.28
CA VAL A 183 -4.65 -9.53 -1.53
C VAL A 183 -4.96 -10.69 -2.49
N GLY A 184 -5.05 -11.92 -1.99
CA GLY A 184 -5.40 -13.08 -2.80
C GLY A 184 -6.79 -12.94 -3.42
N LEU A 185 -7.76 -12.47 -2.64
CA LEU A 185 -9.13 -12.28 -3.10
C LEU A 185 -9.24 -11.17 -4.16
N THR A 186 -8.54 -10.05 -3.97
CA THR A 186 -8.52 -8.95 -4.94
C THR A 186 -7.88 -9.36 -6.26
N ILE A 187 -6.74 -10.06 -6.23
CA ILE A 187 -6.08 -10.58 -7.45
C ILE A 187 -6.99 -11.60 -8.16
N LEU A 188 -7.66 -12.47 -7.42
CA LEU A 188 -8.57 -13.47 -7.99
C LEU A 188 -9.75 -12.81 -8.72
N VAL A 189 -10.33 -11.75 -8.15
CA VAL A 189 -11.39 -10.97 -8.80
C VAL A 189 -10.88 -10.28 -10.06
N ILE A 190 -9.75 -9.57 -9.97
CA ILE A 190 -9.18 -8.84 -11.11
C ILE A 190 -8.76 -9.80 -12.23
N GLY A 191 -8.08 -10.91 -11.90
CA GLY A 191 -7.66 -11.91 -12.87
C GLY A 191 -8.84 -12.62 -13.54
N SER A 192 -9.92 -12.87 -12.80
CA SER A 192 -11.16 -13.43 -13.38
C SER A 192 -11.79 -12.47 -14.40
N ILE A 193 -11.84 -11.17 -14.09
CA ILE A 193 -12.35 -10.14 -15.00
C ILE A 193 -11.43 -9.99 -16.22
N ALA A 194 -10.11 -9.95 -16.00
CA ALA A 194 -9.12 -9.82 -17.04
C ALA A 194 -9.10 -11.02 -18.00
N SER A 195 -9.33 -12.24 -17.48
CA SER A 195 -9.44 -13.46 -18.30
C SER A 195 -10.74 -13.54 -19.09
N TRP A 196 -11.80 -12.87 -18.64
CA TRP A 196 -13.10 -12.91 -19.31
C TRP A 196 -13.08 -12.17 -20.65
N LEU A 197 -12.36 -11.05 -20.74
CA LEU A 197 -12.18 -10.27 -21.96
C LEU A 197 -11.64 -11.11 -23.14
N PRO A 198 -10.43 -11.70 -23.08
CA PRO A 198 -9.86 -12.47 -24.18
C PRO A 198 -10.63 -13.77 -24.44
N ALA A 199 -11.23 -14.40 -23.41
CA ALA A 199 -12.07 -15.58 -23.61
C ALA A 199 -13.32 -15.26 -24.45
N HIS A 200 -13.91 -14.08 -24.27
CA HIS A 200 -15.03 -13.62 -25.08
C HIS A 200 -14.59 -13.28 -26.52
N LEU A 201 -13.46 -12.60 -26.68
CA LEU A 201 -12.85 -12.31 -27.98
C LEU A 201 -12.52 -13.59 -28.78
N ALA A 202 -11.93 -14.59 -28.13
CA ALA A 202 -11.59 -15.89 -28.73
C ALA A 202 -12.81 -16.64 -29.29
N SER A 203 -14.00 -16.46 -28.70
CA SER A 203 -15.22 -17.10 -29.18
C SER A 203 -15.77 -16.49 -30.47
N ARG A 204 -15.52 -15.19 -30.72
CA ARG A 204 -16.10 -14.43 -31.85
C ARG A 204 -15.14 -14.25 -33.03
N GLU A 205 -13.83 -14.16 -32.79
CA GLU A 205 -12.83 -13.71 -33.77
C GLU A 205 -12.29 -14.80 -34.73
N VAL A 206 -12.82 -16.03 -34.70
CA VAL A 206 -12.40 -17.06 -35.68
C VAL A 206 -12.89 -16.75 -37.12
N TRP A 207 -13.76 -15.75 -37.30
CA TRP A 207 -14.41 -15.44 -38.58
C TRP A 207 -13.73 -14.39 -39.47
N LEU A 208 -12.74 -13.61 -38.98
CA LEU A 208 -12.21 -12.44 -39.72
C LEU A 208 -10.96 -12.68 -40.58
N PHE A 209 -10.42 -13.90 -40.66
CA PHE A 209 -9.15 -14.15 -41.38
C PHE A 209 -9.27 -15.03 -42.62
N ARG A 210 -10.48 -15.11 -43.19
CA ARG A 210 -10.72 -15.71 -44.52
C ARG A 210 -10.41 -14.74 -45.69
N GLU A 211 -10.04 -13.49 -45.41
CA GLU A 211 -9.78 -12.46 -46.44
C GLU A 211 -8.30 -12.12 -46.66
N ALA A 212 -7.36 -12.87 -46.08
CA ALA A 212 -5.93 -12.67 -46.30
C ALA A 212 -5.25 -13.91 -46.93
N GLU A 213 -5.98 -14.57 -47.83
CA GLU A 213 -5.44 -15.56 -48.78
C GLU A 213 -5.43 -14.96 -50.19
#